data_AF-A0A7S0FWR4-F1
#
_entry.id   AF-A0A7S0FWR4-F1
#
_cell.length_a   1.000
_cell.length_b   1.000
_cell.length_c   1.000
_cell.angle_alpha   90.00
_cell.angle_beta   90.00
_cell.angle_gamma   90.00
#
_symmetry.space_group_name_H-M   'P 1'
#
loop_
_entity.id
_entity.type
_entity.pdbx_description
1 polymer ?
#
loop_
_entity_poly.entity_id
_entity_poly.type
_entity_poly.pdbx_seq_one_letter_code
_entity_poly.pdbx_strand_id
1 'polypeptide(L)'
;TEGWATLVGTQGTVYLEEGGGLFRVVRETALTPDFEPPAADAPLEPGLRRLRGGEVLEVREWPQREPASGMLRMRVRARSDGAVGWLSVEGEDGLVFAEAL
;
A
#
# COMPACT_ATOMS: atom_id res chain seq x y z
N THR A 1 22.33 -15.48 -33.40
CA THR A 1 22.07 -14.06 -33.10
C THR A 1 21.72 -13.98 -31.64
N GLU A 2 22.73 -13.83 -30.80
CA GLU A 2 22.59 -13.92 -29.34
C GLU A 2 22.20 -12.55 -28.78
N GLY A 3 21.09 -12.50 -28.05
CA GLY A 3 20.65 -11.33 -27.29
C GLY A 3 20.85 -11.62 -25.81
N TRP A 4 21.78 -10.93 -25.18
CA TRP A 4 21.94 -10.96 -23.72
C TRP A 4 20.99 -9.94 -23.11
N ALA A 5 20.02 -10.41 -22.33
CA ALA A 5 19.18 -9.55 -21.51
C ALA A 5 19.78 -9.51 -20.10
N THR A 6 20.39 -8.38 -19.73
CA THR A 6 20.81 -8.12 -18.36
C THR A 6 19.56 -7.88 -17.51
N LEU A 7 19.14 -8.89 -16.76
CA LEU A 7 18.15 -8.75 -15.68
C LEU A 7 18.81 -8.07 -14.47
N VAL A 8 19.07 -6.78 -14.58
CA VAL A 8 19.24 -5.90 -13.42
C VAL A 8 18.39 -4.67 -13.66
N GLY A 9 17.10 -4.79 -13.34
CA GLY A 9 16.25 -3.64 -13.06
C GLY A 9 16.45 -3.26 -11.59
N THR A 10 17.30 -2.28 -11.32
CA THR A 10 17.57 -1.76 -9.96
C THR A 10 16.49 -0.82 -9.42
N GLN A 11 15.30 -0.81 -10.02
CA GLN A 11 14.11 -0.23 -9.39
C GLN A 11 12.99 -1.25 -9.50
N GLY A 12 12.85 -2.03 -8.43
CA GLY A 12 11.78 -3.00 -8.30
C GLY A 12 10.44 -2.29 -8.43
N THR A 13 9.57 -2.80 -9.30
CA THR A 13 8.29 -3.36 -8.87
C THR A 13 7.82 -4.26 -9.99
N VAL A 14 7.52 -5.51 -9.61
CA VAL A 14 6.93 -6.54 -10.46
C VAL A 14 5.62 -5.99 -11.02
N TYR A 15 5.56 -5.90 -12.35
CA TYR A 15 4.32 -5.63 -13.07
C TYR A 15 3.54 -6.93 -13.24
N LEU A 16 2.25 -6.86 -12.86
CA LEU A 16 1.11 -7.60 -13.42
C LEU A 16 1.06 -9.12 -13.20
N GLU A 17 0.06 -9.54 -12.41
CA GLU A 17 -0.89 -10.56 -12.87
C GLU A 17 -2.32 -10.13 -12.50
N GLU A 18 -3.23 -10.22 -13.47
CA GLU A 18 -4.67 -10.00 -13.30
C GLU A 18 -5.26 -11.04 -12.35
N GLY A 19 -5.40 -10.66 -11.09
CA GLY A 19 -6.20 -11.38 -10.11
C GLY A 19 -6.48 -10.41 -8.98
N GLY A 20 -7.74 -10.01 -8.80
CA GLY A 20 -8.12 -8.95 -7.88
C GLY A 20 -7.50 -9.13 -6.50
N GLY A 21 -6.45 -8.36 -6.21
CA GLY A 21 -5.79 -8.37 -4.92
C GLY A 21 -6.79 -7.89 -3.88
N LEU A 22 -7.29 -8.78 -3.05
CA LEU A 22 -8.03 -8.42 -1.86
C LEU A 22 -7.03 -8.42 -0.71
N PHE A 23 -7.06 -7.35 0.08
CA PHE A 23 -6.25 -7.24 1.27
C PHE A 23 -7.17 -7.07 2.47
N ARG A 24 -6.77 -7.62 3.60
CA ARG A 24 -7.43 -7.40 4.88
C ARG A 24 -6.57 -6.53 5.75
N VAL A 25 -7.19 -5.52 6.33
CA VAL A 25 -6.55 -4.68 7.34
C VAL A 25 -6.35 -5.52 8.60
N VAL A 26 -5.10 -5.72 9.02
CA VAL A 26 -4.78 -6.40 10.28
C VAL A 26 -4.64 -5.41 11.43
N ARG A 27 -4.21 -4.18 11.14
CA ARG A 27 -4.05 -3.11 12.14
C ARG A 27 -4.75 -1.85 11.67
N GLU A 28 -5.31 -1.10 12.61
CA GLU A 28 -5.91 0.19 12.30
C GLU A 28 -4.88 1.09 11.59
N THR A 29 -5.27 1.60 10.43
CA THR A 29 -4.43 2.46 9.59
C THR A 29 -5.27 3.54 8.94
N ALA A 30 -4.67 4.67 8.61
CA ALA A 30 -5.37 5.73 7.90
C ALA A 30 -5.21 5.58 6.40
N LEU A 31 -6.29 5.90 5.70
CA LEU A 31 -6.33 6.04 4.27
C LEU A 31 -6.02 7.50 3.92
N THR A 32 -4.89 7.74 3.27
CA THR A 32 -4.49 9.07 2.81
C THR A 32 -4.89 9.27 1.35
N PRO A 33 -5.26 10.49 0.93
CA PRO A 33 -5.53 10.76 -0.49
C PRO A 33 -4.25 10.68 -1.34
N ASP A 34 -3.09 10.99 -0.73
CA ASP A 34 -1.80 11.10 -1.40
C ASP A 34 -0.86 9.93 -1.09
N PHE A 35 0.09 9.69 -2.01
CA PHE A 35 1.14 8.67 -1.89
C PHE A 35 2.19 9.02 -0.83
N GLU A 36 2.30 10.29 -0.46
CA GLU A 36 3.24 10.73 0.59
C GLU A 36 2.68 10.37 1.97
N PRO A 37 3.41 9.58 2.78
CA PRO A 37 2.95 9.25 4.12
C PRO A 37 3.09 10.49 5.01
N PRO A 38 2.15 10.73 5.92
CA PRO A 38 2.42 11.63 7.02
C PRO A 38 3.62 11.10 7.80
N ALA A 39 4.36 11.99 8.48
CA ALA A 39 5.46 11.55 9.33
C ALA A 39 4.98 10.44 10.29
N ALA A 40 5.83 9.47 10.62
CA ALA A 40 5.44 8.29 11.40
C ALA A 40 4.74 8.66 12.73
N ASP A 41 5.17 9.75 13.35
CA ASP A 41 4.61 10.30 14.60
C ASP A 41 3.63 11.46 14.38
N ALA A 42 3.33 11.82 13.14
CA ALA A 42 2.37 12.88 12.86
C ALA A 42 0.96 12.39 13.25
N PRO A 43 0.20 13.20 14.00
CA PRO A 43 -1.20 12.92 14.21
C PRO A 43 -1.90 12.84 12.85
N LEU A 44 -2.63 11.76 12.65
CA LEU A 44 -3.51 11.59 11.49
C LEU A 44 -4.34 12.87 11.32
N GLU A 45 -4.23 13.52 10.16
CA GLU A 45 -4.95 14.76 9.92
C GLU A 45 -6.45 14.58 10.20
N PRO A 46 -7.07 15.53 10.93
CA PRO A 46 -8.48 15.44 11.29
C PRO A 46 -9.33 15.53 10.01
N GLY A 47 -9.84 14.38 9.58
CA GLY A 47 -10.59 14.25 8.32
C GLY A 47 -10.13 13.06 7.46
N LEU A 48 -8.95 12.49 7.75
CA LEU A 48 -8.52 11.26 7.11
C LEU A 48 -9.39 10.10 7.55
N ARG A 49 -9.75 9.27 6.58
CA ARG A 49 -10.55 8.09 6.84
C ARG A 49 -9.68 7.02 7.50
N ARG A 50 -10.14 6.47 8.63
CA ARG A 50 -9.46 5.35 9.31
C ARG A 50 -10.09 4.03 8.92
N LEU A 51 -9.24 3.08 8.55
CA LEU A 51 -9.58 1.70 8.27
C LEU A 51 -9.39 0.87 9.53
N ARG A 52 -10.40 0.13 9.93
CA ARG A 52 -10.39 -0.75 11.11
C ARG A 52 -9.81 -2.11 10.74
N GLY A 53 -9.21 -2.77 11.73
CA GLY A 53 -8.84 -4.18 11.64
C GLY A 53 -10.04 -5.05 11.22
N GLY A 54 -9.84 -5.91 10.23
CA GLY A 54 -10.84 -6.78 9.63
C GLY A 54 -11.49 -6.22 8.36
N GLU A 55 -11.27 -4.95 8.00
CA GLU A 55 -11.81 -4.40 6.74
C GLU A 55 -11.15 -5.01 5.51
N VAL A 56 -11.96 -5.23 4.47
CA VAL A 56 -11.51 -5.76 3.18
C VAL A 56 -11.29 -4.62 2.20
N LEU A 57 -10.15 -4.64 1.54
CA LEU A 57 -9.64 -3.63 0.63
C LEU A 57 -9.41 -4.26 -0.74
N GLU A 58 -9.83 -3.57 -1.80
CA GLU A 58 -9.54 -3.93 -3.18
C GLU A 58 -8.34 -3.14 -3.67
N VAL A 59 -7.30 -3.83 -4.14
CA VAL A 59 -6.12 -3.20 -4.72
C VAL A 59 -6.50 -2.42 -5.98
N ARG A 60 -6.10 -1.15 -6.00
CA ARG A 60 -6.17 -0.27 -7.16
C ARG A 60 -4.79 -0.04 -7.76
N GLU A 61 -3.79 0.06 -6.89
CA GLU A 61 -2.39 0.19 -7.27
C GLU A 61 -1.58 -0.66 -6.30
N TRP A 62 -0.73 -1.53 -6.84
CA TRP A 62 0.03 -2.49 -6.05
C TRP A 62 1.00 -1.81 -5.07
N PRO A 63 1.44 -2.52 -4.02
CA PRO A 63 2.36 -1.98 -3.04
C PRO A 63 3.64 -1.49 -3.71
N GLN A 64 3.89 -0.19 -3.59
CA GLN A 64 5.10 0.49 -4.05
C GLN A 64 5.89 0.95 -2.83
N ARG A 65 7.21 0.79 -2.89
CA ARG A 65 8.09 1.30 -1.83
C ARG A 65 8.28 2.79 -2.03
N GLU A 66 7.94 3.56 -1.01
CA GLU A 66 8.12 5.00 -1.01
C GLU A 66 9.61 5.27 -0.68
N PRO A 67 10.37 5.92 -1.59
CA PRO A 67 11.82 6.06 -1.45
C PRO A 67 12.26 7.00 -0.31
N ALA A 68 11.42 7.94 0.13
CA ALA A 68 11.76 8.89 1.19
C ALA A 68 11.63 8.29 2.60
N SER A 69 10.65 7.43 2.82
CA SER A 69 10.35 6.80 4.11
C SER A 69 10.66 5.30 4.16
N GLY A 70 10.96 4.68 3.02
CA GLY A 70 11.15 3.23 2.93
C GLY A 70 9.89 2.39 3.16
N MET A 71 8.73 3.01 3.42
CA MET A 71 7.47 2.32 3.69
C MET A 71 6.90 1.67 2.43
N LEU A 72 6.15 0.58 2.60
CA LEU A 72 5.43 -0.05 1.50
C LEU A 72 3.99 0.47 1.48
N ARG A 73 3.63 1.24 0.44
CA ARG A 73 2.30 1.87 0.33
C ARG A 73 1.54 1.34 -0.87
N MET A 74 0.23 1.19 -0.71
CA MET A 74 -0.64 0.59 -1.71
C MET A 74 -1.90 1.43 -1.83
N ARG A 75 -2.35 1.67 -3.07
CA ARG A 75 -3.62 2.34 -3.31
C ARG A 75 -4.73 1.31 -3.33
N VAL A 76 -5.74 1.52 -2.51
CA VAL A 76 -6.87 0.60 -2.40
C VAL A 76 -8.19 1.33 -2.41
N ARG A 77 -9.24 0.55 -2.64
CA ARG A 77 -10.62 0.93 -2.36
C ARG A 77 -11.13 0.08 -1.21
N ALA A 78 -11.62 0.69 -0.14
CA ALA A 78 -12.26 -0.08 0.90
C ALA A 78 -13.63 -0.58 0.44
N ARG A 79 -13.91 -1.85 0.70
CA ARG A 79 -15.19 -2.46 0.31
C ARG A 79 -16.35 -2.02 1.20
N SER A 80 -16.05 -1.59 2.43
CA SER A 80 -17.04 -1.21 3.44
C SER A 80 -17.89 0.00 3.05
N ASP A 81 -17.29 1.02 2.44
CA ASP A 81 -17.94 2.29 2.08
C ASP A 81 -17.57 2.81 0.68
N GLY A 82 -16.68 2.10 -0.03
CA GLY A 82 -16.20 2.48 -1.34
C GLY A 82 -15.12 3.57 -1.39
N ALA A 83 -14.63 4.10 -0.26
CA ALA A 83 -13.62 5.17 -0.31
C ALA A 83 -12.25 4.64 -0.81
N VAL A 84 -11.54 5.50 -1.55
CA VAL A 84 -10.30 5.17 -2.24
C VAL A 84 -9.18 6.06 -1.70
N GLY A 85 -8.01 5.46 -1.51
CA GLY A 85 -6.80 6.19 -1.13
C GLY A 85 -5.62 5.25 -0.92
N TRP A 86 -4.55 5.79 -0.38
CA TRP A 86 -3.31 5.12 -0.07
C TRP A 86 -3.31 4.64 1.38
N LEU A 87 -2.92 3.39 1.59
CA LEU A 87 -2.56 2.89 2.91
C LEU A 87 -1.10 2.47 2.92
N SER A 88 -0.53 2.43 4.12
CA SER A 88 0.76 1.77 4.34
C SER A 88 0.50 0.30 4.64
N VAL A 89 0.97 -0.60 3.78
CA VAL A 89 0.91 -2.06 3.97
C VAL A 89 1.95 -2.46 5.01
N GLU A 90 3.15 -1.90 4.92
CA GLU A 90 4.27 -2.10 5.82
C GLU A 90 4.86 -0.73 6.20
N GLY A 91 4.99 -0.48 7.50
CA GLY A 91 5.66 0.72 8.03
C GLY A 91 7.18 0.63 7.97
N GLU A 92 7.86 1.72 8.32
CA GLU A 92 9.34 1.78 8.35
C GLU A 92 9.96 0.71 9.27
N ASP A 93 9.28 0.42 10.39
CA ASP A 93 9.70 -0.60 11.37
C ASP A 93 9.39 -2.06 10.96
N GLY A 94 8.93 -2.29 9.72
CA GLY A 94 8.48 -3.62 9.26
C GLY A 94 7.12 -4.04 9.83
N LEU A 95 6.38 -3.11 10.43
CA LEU A 95 5.04 -3.36 10.96
C LEU A 95 4.04 -3.51 9.82
N VAL A 96 3.38 -4.68 9.75
CA VAL A 96 2.35 -4.96 8.75
C VAL A 96 0.98 -4.46 9.22
N PHE A 97 0.33 -3.64 8.40
CA PHE A 97 -1.01 -3.09 8.64
C PHE A 97 -2.09 -3.74 7.78
N ALA A 98 -1.73 -4.27 6.62
CA ALA A 98 -2.62 -5.02 5.75
C ALA A 98 -1.93 -6.26 5.19
N GLU A 99 -2.67 -7.35 5.09
CA GLU A 99 -2.20 -8.63 4.54
C GLU A 99 -3.05 -9.03 3.33
N ALA A 100 -2.45 -9.75 2.38
CA ALA A 100 -3.21 -10.32 1.26
C ALA A 100 -4.19 -11.39 1.78
N LEU A 101 -5.39 -11.41 1.22
CA LEU A 101 -6.42 -12.42 1.48
C LEU A 101 -6.29 -13.64 0.57
#